data_AF-A0A5N0DKI4-F1
#
_entry.id   AF-A0A5N0DKI4-F1
#
_cell.length_a   1.000
_cell.length_b   1.000
_cell.length_c   1.000
_cell.angle_alpha   90.00
_cell.angle_beta   90.00
_cell.angle_gamma   90.00
#
_symmetry.space_group_name_H-M   'P 1'
#
loop_
_entity.id
_entity.type
_entity.pdbx_description
1 polymer ?
#
loop_
_entity_poly.entity_id
_entity_poly.type
_entity_poly.pdbx_seq_one_letter_code
_entity_poly.pdbx_strand_id
1 'polypeptide(L)'
;MNIEVVDVADGAGVIDVRGDCGVHGQYGQSLLYLGGNAAGLDIADFAGSIGRLFVRAPERAPRPEELQAMRDLTTEGYSTGNLTEILAPLLTLMADGRYELRSPEPVTNRIVEGFQAWYSSTKWGISQPKPDEPSGIYPLEDWLTPTEAWPPTDIGTVERYRAAVRQGARPVVITLRAGAENLWSGFVLDGHHKLAAYHAEELAPIVLRIARVDAPPITAEEVRDHFPRTAEHSEMKWAMAALERRDQRPFEHPGQPYRD
;
A
#
# COMPACT_ATOMS: atom_id res chain seq x y z
N MET A 1 12.78 7.33 -13.17
CA MET A 1 11.40 6.85 -13.00
C MET A 1 10.79 6.72 -14.38
N ASN A 2 10.57 5.50 -14.82
CA ASN A 2 9.66 5.17 -15.91
C ASN A 2 8.22 5.20 -15.35
N ILE A 3 7.26 5.63 -16.16
CA ILE A 3 5.82 5.56 -15.87
C ILE A 3 5.14 4.99 -17.11
N GLU A 4 4.43 3.89 -16.93
CA GLU A 4 3.61 3.26 -17.97
C GLU A 4 2.15 3.19 -17.50
N VAL A 5 1.23 3.18 -18.46
CA VAL A 5 -0.20 2.96 -18.19
C VAL A 5 -0.66 1.82 -19.08
N VAL A 6 -1.21 0.77 -18.47
CA VAL A 6 -1.69 -0.44 -19.13
C VAL A 6 -3.17 -0.65 -18.79
N ASP A 7 -3.95 -1.04 -19.78
CA ASP A 7 -5.30 -1.56 -19.61
C ASP A 7 -5.20 -3.09 -19.54
N VAL A 8 -5.53 -3.69 -18.39
CA VAL A 8 -5.62 -5.14 -18.20
C VAL A 8 -7.02 -5.59 -18.59
N ALA A 9 -7.09 -6.57 -19.48
CA ALA A 9 -8.30 -7.24 -19.92
C ALA A 9 -8.06 -8.76 -19.98
N ASP A 10 -9.11 -9.54 -19.74
CA ASP A 10 -9.05 -10.99 -19.51
C ASP A 10 -8.11 -11.38 -18.34
N GLY A 11 -7.98 -10.48 -17.35
CA GLY A 11 -7.22 -10.69 -16.12
C GLY A 11 -7.93 -11.64 -15.16
N ALA A 12 -7.19 -12.53 -14.51
CA ALA A 12 -7.77 -13.62 -13.72
C ALA A 12 -8.54 -13.20 -12.45
N GLY A 13 -8.50 -11.92 -12.06
CA GLY A 13 -9.23 -11.41 -10.88
C GLY A 13 -8.71 -11.94 -9.54
N VAL A 14 -7.53 -12.57 -9.56
CA VAL A 14 -6.89 -13.18 -8.38
C VAL A 14 -6.31 -12.10 -7.46
N ILE A 15 -5.95 -10.93 -8.00
CA ILE A 15 -5.47 -9.75 -7.27
C ILE A 15 -6.35 -8.55 -7.67
N ASP A 16 -7.21 -8.08 -6.76
CA ASP A 16 -8.01 -6.85 -6.96
C ASP A 16 -7.65 -5.81 -5.90
N VAL A 17 -7.81 -4.53 -6.23
CA VAL A 17 -7.71 -3.44 -5.26
C VAL A 17 -8.81 -2.42 -5.49
N ARG A 18 -9.60 -2.17 -4.45
CA ARG A 18 -10.73 -1.24 -4.44
C ARG A 18 -10.39 -0.01 -3.63
N GLY A 19 -11.10 1.08 -3.87
CA GLY A 19 -10.88 2.39 -3.26
C GLY A 19 -10.62 3.44 -4.32
N ASP A 20 -9.84 4.45 -3.96
CA ASP A 20 -9.71 5.70 -4.73
C ASP A 20 -8.54 6.55 -4.19
N CYS A 21 -8.23 7.65 -4.86
CA CYS A 21 -7.24 8.62 -4.40
C CYS A 21 -7.79 9.67 -3.42
N GLY A 22 -9.10 9.68 -3.13
CA GLY A 22 -9.77 10.76 -2.42
C GLY A 22 -9.56 12.13 -3.08
N VAL A 23 -9.89 13.20 -2.36
CA VAL A 23 -9.62 14.58 -2.83
C VAL A 23 -8.12 14.88 -2.72
N HIS A 24 -7.50 15.32 -3.83
CA HIS A 24 -6.09 15.70 -3.94
C HIS A 24 -5.06 14.66 -3.43
N GLY A 25 -5.37 13.36 -3.50
CA GLY A 25 -4.46 12.29 -3.06
C GLY A 25 -4.30 12.17 -1.53
N GLN A 26 -5.01 13.00 -0.74
CA GLN A 26 -4.82 13.08 0.73
C GLN A 26 -5.72 12.11 1.51
N TYR A 27 -6.91 11.81 0.97
CA TYR A 27 -7.93 10.98 1.63
C TYR A 27 -8.12 9.62 0.93
N GLY A 28 -7.18 9.25 0.05
CA GLY A 28 -7.24 8.03 -0.73
C GLY A 28 -7.24 6.79 0.16
N GLN A 29 -8.06 5.82 -0.23
CA GLN A 29 -8.31 4.58 0.49
C GLN A 29 -8.04 3.38 -0.41
N SER A 30 -7.68 2.24 0.15
CA SER A 30 -7.35 1.03 -0.58
C SER A 30 -7.70 -0.24 0.21
N LEU A 31 -8.42 -1.15 -0.43
CA LEU A 31 -8.79 -2.47 0.09
C LEU A 31 -8.26 -3.53 -0.88
N LEU A 32 -7.26 -4.30 -0.43
CA LEU A 32 -6.64 -5.36 -1.22
C LEU A 32 -7.42 -6.66 -1.08
N TYR A 33 -7.65 -7.33 -2.21
CA TYR A 33 -8.12 -8.70 -2.30
C TYR A 33 -7.05 -9.63 -2.90
N LEU A 34 -6.88 -10.82 -2.32
CA LEU A 34 -6.03 -11.90 -2.83
C LEU A 34 -6.85 -13.20 -2.85
N GLY A 35 -6.95 -13.84 -4.01
CA GLY A 35 -7.78 -15.03 -4.21
C GLY A 35 -9.24 -14.83 -3.81
N GLY A 36 -9.81 -13.66 -4.13
CA GLY A 36 -11.18 -13.26 -3.73
C GLY A 36 -11.39 -12.94 -2.24
N ASN A 37 -10.36 -13.09 -1.39
CA ASN A 37 -10.43 -12.80 0.03
C ASN A 37 -9.79 -11.45 0.32
N ALA A 38 -10.39 -10.63 1.19
CA ALA A 38 -9.74 -9.41 1.65
C ALA A 38 -8.43 -9.75 2.39
N ALA A 39 -7.39 -8.96 2.14
CA ALA A 39 -6.04 -9.15 2.71
C ALA A 39 -5.63 -7.98 3.62
N GLY A 40 -6.06 -6.76 3.31
CA GLY A 40 -5.84 -5.60 4.16
C GLY A 40 -6.59 -4.36 3.69
N LEU A 41 -6.84 -3.45 4.64
CA LEU A 41 -7.48 -2.15 4.44
C LEU A 41 -6.50 -1.04 4.85
N ASP A 42 -6.51 0.04 4.08
CA ASP A 42 -5.81 1.29 4.32
C ASP A 42 -6.80 2.41 4.00
N ILE A 43 -7.19 3.19 5.01
CA ILE A 43 -8.23 4.20 4.90
C ILE A 43 -7.86 5.44 5.71
N ALA A 44 -8.22 6.64 5.25
CA ALA A 44 -8.10 7.83 6.09
C ALA A 44 -9.04 7.73 7.30
N ASP A 45 -8.68 8.36 8.43
CA ASP A 45 -9.57 8.38 9.60
C ASP A 45 -10.77 9.34 9.42
N PHE A 46 -10.64 10.34 8.54
CA PHE A 46 -11.60 11.44 8.32
C PHE A 46 -11.92 12.27 9.59
N ALA A 47 -11.05 12.24 10.60
CA ALA A 47 -11.26 12.87 11.92
C ALA A 47 -10.92 14.38 11.98
N GLY A 48 -10.61 15.00 10.84
CA GLY A 48 -10.25 16.43 10.74
C GLY A 48 -8.75 16.72 10.91
N SER A 49 -7.97 15.73 11.33
CA SER A 49 -6.54 15.61 10.99
C SER A 49 -6.41 14.58 9.86
N ILE A 50 -5.30 14.57 9.12
CA ILE A 50 -5.06 13.53 8.10
C ILE A 50 -4.40 12.34 8.80
N GLY A 51 -5.19 11.54 9.54
CA GLY A 51 -4.76 10.24 10.04
C GLY A 51 -5.06 9.13 9.03
N ARG A 52 -4.35 8.01 9.12
CA ARG A 52 -4.63 6.78 8.35
C ARG A 52 -4.74 5.57 9.29
N LEU A 53 -5.66 4.69 8.98
CA LEU A 53 -5.97 3.45 9.70
C LEU A 53 -5.60 2.27 8.81
N PHE A 54 -4.58 1.52 9.22
CA PHE A 54 -4.15 0.30 8.53
C PHE A 54 -4.69 -0.93 9.25
N VAL A 55 -5.11 -1.94 8.49
CA VAL A 55 -5.75 -3.15 8.99
C VAL A 55 -5.28 -4.34 8.17
N ARG A 56 -4.89 -5.44 8.81
CA ARG A 56 -4.71 -6.73 8.11
C ARG A 56 -5.98 -7.57 8.30
N ALA A 57 -6.34 -8.37 7.30
CA ALA A 57 -7.47 -9.29 7.41
C ALA A 57 -7.32 -10.25 8.61
N PRO A 58 -8.43 -10.72 9.22
CA PRO A 58 -8.40 -11.64 10.35
C PRO A 58 -7.77 -12.99 9.97
N GLU A 59 -8.10 -13.49 8.78
CA GLU A 59 -7.51 -14.67 8.18
C GLU A 59 -6.46 -14.29 7.12
N ARG A 60 -5.44 -15.14 6.92
CA ARG A 60 -4.45 -14.91 5.87
C ARG A 60 -5.04 -15.35 4.53
N ALA A 61 -5.45 -14.38 3.71
CA ALA A 61 -5.83 -14.61 2.32
C ALA A 61 -4.77 -15.47 1.59
N PRO A 62 -5.19 -16.45 0.76
CA PRO A 62 -4.26 -17.35 0.09
C PRO A 62 -3.39 -16.56 -0.90
N ARG A 63 -2.06 -16.68 -0.76
CA ARG A 63 -1.13 -16.05 -1.70
C ARG A 63 -1.05 -16.92 -2.97
N PRO A 64 -1.29 -16.36 -4.18
CA PRO A 64 -1.14 -17.10 -5.44
C PRO A 64 0.28 -17.65 -5.59
N GLU A 65 0.42 -18.87 -6.11
CA GLU A 65 1.73 -19.48 -6.34
C GLU A 65 2.52 -18.73 -7.42
N GLU A 66 1.81 -18.08 -8.33
CA GLU A 66 2.33 -17.22 -9.40
C GLU A 66 3.05 -15.98 -8.83
N LEU A 67 2.64 -15.47 -7.65
CA LEU A 67 3.40 -14.43 -6.94
C LEU A 67 4.75 -14.94 -6.38
N GLN A 68 4.99 -16.25 -6.37
CA GLN A 68 6.30 -16.80 -6.01
C GLN A 68 7.27 -16.77 -7.21
N ALA A 69 6.77 -16.86 -8.45
CA ALA A 69 7.59 -16.70 -9.66
C ALA A 69 8.10 -15.26 -9.85
N MET A 70 7.35 -14.25 -9.35
CA MET A 70 7.76 -12.84 -9.38
C MET A 70 9.01 -12.51 -8.55
N ARG A 71 9.50 -13.44 -7.71
CA ARG A 71 10.69 -13.22 -6.85
C ARG A 71 11.98 -13.09 -7.63
N ASP A 72 12.12 -13.82 -8.74
CA ASP A 72 13.37 -13.85 -9.51
C ASP A 72 13.55 -12.53 -10.27
N LEU A 73 12.49 -12.06 -10.94
CA LEU A 73 12.39 -10.77 -11.65
C LEU A 73 12.75 -9.53 -10.79
N THR A 74 12.76 -9.68 -9.47
CA THR A 74 12.91 -8.59 -8.49
C THR A 74 14.11 -8.78 -7.56
N THR A 75 14.96 -9.77 -7.84
CA THR A 75 16.16 -10.09 -7.03
C THR A 75 17.42 -9.35 -7.52
N GLU A 76 17.62 -9.22 -8.84
CA GLU A 76 18.87 -8.65 -9.39
C GLU A 76 18.95 -7.12 -9.32
N GLY A 77 17.80 -6.43 -9.40
CA GLY A 77 17.73 -4.97 -9.31
C GLY A 77 16.42 -4.41 -9.87
N TYR A 78 16.36 -3.09 -10.06
CA TYR A 78 15.35 -2.50 -10.94
C TYR A 78 15.84 -2.57 -12.39
N SER A 79 14.98 -3.06 -13.29
CA SER A 79 15.23 -2.99 -14.73
C SER A 79 14.83 -1.63 -15.28
N THR A 80 15.50 -1.18 -16.35
CA THR A 80 15.12 -0.01 -17.15
C THR A 80 14.34 -0.40 -18.41
N GLY A 81 13.89 -1.66 -18.52
CA GLY A 81 13.03 -2.14 -19.59
C GLY A 81 11.57 -1.71 -19.44
N ASN A 82 10.74 -2.20 -20.37
CA ASN A 82 9.30 -1.99 -20.37
C ASN A 82 8.65 -2.68 -19.16
N LEU A 83 7.96 -1.91 -18.31
CA LEU A 83 7.37 -2.41 -17.07
C LEU A 83 6.19 -3.35 -17.35
N THR A 84 5.43 -3.09 -18.42
CA THR A 84 4.32 -3.94 -18.85
C THR A 84 4.80 -5.34 -19.26
N GLU A 85 5.94 -5.44 -19.97
CA GLU A 85 6.58 -6.71 -20.31
C GLU A 85 7.13 -7.42 -19.06
N ILE A 86 7.85 -6.70 -18.19
CA ILE A 86 8.45 -7.24 -16.95
C ILE A 86 7.37 -7.76 -15.99
N LEU A 87 6.22 -7.07 -15.91
CA LEU A 87 5.13 -7.41 -15.01
C LEU A 87 4.04 -8.25 -15.67
N ALA A 88 4.18 -8.67 -16.93
CA ALA A 88 3.15 -9.46 -17.61
C ALA A 88 2.66 -10.69 -16.80
N PRO A 89 3.51 -11.47 -16.09
CA PRO A 89 3.05 -12.58 -15.24
C PRO A 89 2.31 -12.17 -13.97
N LEU A 90 2.39 -10.90 -13.57
CA LEU A 90 1.62 -10.31 -12.47
C LEU A 90 0.32 -9.67 -12.99
N LEU A 91 0.38 -8.98 -14.14
CA LEU A 91 -0.77 -8.31 -14.76
C LEU A 91 -1.89 -9.31 -15.12
N THR A 92 -1.54 -10.52 -15.58
CA THR A 92 -2.51 -11.60 -15.84
C THR A 92 -3.23 -12.10 -14.59
N LEU A 93 -2.71 -11.86 -13.39
CA LEU A 93 -3.36 -12.21 -12.11
C LEU A 93 -4.32 -11.12 -11.63
N MET A 94 -4.21 -9.91 -12.17
CA MET A 94 -4.99 -8.77 -11.70
C MET A 94 -6.45 -8.88 -12.17
N ALA A 95 -7.35 -8.13 -11.52
CA ALA A 95 -8.67 -7.89 -12.07
C ALA A 95 -8.59 -7.01 -13.34
N ASP A 96 -9.57 -7.16 -14.23
CA ASP A 96 -9.75 -6.25 -15.38
C ASP A 96 -9.84 -4.81 -14.90
N GLY A 97 -9.09 -3.92 -15.55
CA GLY A 97 -9.03 -2.50 -15.19
C GLY A 97 -7.77 -1.81 -15.68
N ARG A 98 -7.69 -0.51 -15.42
CA ARG A 98 -6.59 0.36 -15.83
C ARG A 98 -5.58 0.57 -14.71
N TYR A 99 -4.31 0.32 -15.02
CA TYR A 99 -3.21 0.36 -14.06
C TYR A 99 -2.11 1.32 -14.51
N GLU A 100 -1.59 2.11 -13.57
CA GLU A 100 -0.36 2.87 -13.72
C GLU A 100 0.80 2.12 -13.04
N LEU A 101 1.93 2.02 -13.74
CA LEU A 101 3.13 1.30 -13.33
C LEU A 101 4.28 2.29 -13.19
N ARG A 102 4.95 2.34 -12.03
CA ARG A 102 6.07 3.27 -11.76
C ARG A 102 7.29 2.55 -11.25
N SER A 103 8.44 2.75 -11.89
CA SER A 103 9.72 2.15 -11.44
C SER A 103 10.97 2.85 -12.02
N PRO A 104 12.10 2.90 -11.29
CA PRO A 104 12.15 2.86 -9.84
C PRO A 104 11.42 4.10 -9.30
N GLU A 105 10.48 3.90 -8.38
CA GLU A 105 9.96 4.98 -7.55
C GLU A 105 10.72 4.97 -6.22
N PRO A 106 11.53 6.00 -5.92
CA PRO A 106 12.17 6.11 -4.63
C PRO A 106 11.10 6.41 -3.58
N VAL A 107 11.14 5.70 -2.46
CA VAL A 107 10.32 6.01 -1.29
C VAL A 107 10.86 7.31 -0.69
N THR A 108 10.08 8.39 -0.75
CA THR A 108 10.57 9.75 -0.50
C THR A 108 10.19 10.25 0.89
N ASN A 109 11.18 10.74 1.63
CA ASN A 109 10.93 11.67 2.72
C ASN A 109 10.47 13.02 2.13
N ARG A 110 9.19 13.10 1.77
CA ARG A 110 8.50 14.35 1.42
C ARG A 110 8.25 15.15 2.69
N ILE A 111 9.31 15.81 3.18
CA ILE A 111 9.16 16.92 4.11
C ILE A 111 8.21 17.94 3.46
N VAL A 112 7.01 18.07 4.01
CA VAL A 112 6.07 19.12 3.60
C VAL A 112 6.72 20.46 3.94
N GLU A 113 7.08 21.25 2.94
CA GLU A 113 7.76 22.53 3.15
C GLU A 113 6.89 23.45 4.04
N GLY A 114 7.38 23.74 5.25
CA GLY A 114 6.66 24.43 6.31
C GLY A 114 6.49 23.62 7.61
N PHE A 115 6.42 22.28 7.53
CA PHE A 115 6.36 21.40 8.71
C PHE A 115 7.77 21.14 9.29
N GLN A 116 8.32 22.17 9.93
CA GLN A 116 9.77 22.27 10.12
C GLN A 116 10.35 21.41 11.28
N ALA A 117 11.33 20.57 10.92
CA ALA A 117 12.48 20.13 11.71
C ALA A 117 12.31 19.24 12.96
N TRP A 118 11.14 19.09 13.61
CA TRP A 118 11.04 18.33 14.88
C TRP A 118 11.06 16.79 14.76
N TYR A 119 10.83 16.22 13.57
CA TYR A 119 10.82 14.75 13.32
C TYR A 119 12.00 14.27 12.46
N SER A 120 13.12 14.98 12.48
CA SER A 120 14.27 14.69 11.59
C SER A 120 15.08 13.45 12.00
N SER A 121 14.98 12.38 11.22
CA SER A 121 16.15 11.70 10.62
C SER A 121 15.73 10.61 9.64
N THR A 122 16.31 10.61 8.43
CA THR A 122 16.07 9.66 7.32
C THR A 122 14.63 9.05 7.22
N LYS A 123 13.34 8.84 7.04
CA LYS A 123 12.67 7.54 7.29
C LYS A 123 11.53 7.30 6.29
N TRP A 124 10.95 6.10 6.40
CA TRP A 124 9.82 5.55 5.67
C TRP A 124 9.25 4.45 6.58
N GLY A 125 7.93 4.33 6.62
CA GLY A 125 7.25 3.51 7.59
C GLY A 125 6.96 2.09 7.11
N ILE A 126 6.81 1.18 8.07
CA ILE A 126 6.22 -0.15 7.84
C ILE A 126 5.05 -0.28 8.79
N SER A 127 3.82 -0.30 8.27
CA SER A 127 2.63 -0.45 9.10
C SER A 127 2.58 -1.88 9.63
N GLN A 128 2.30 -2.06 10.92
CA GLN A 128 2.27 -3.39 11.55
C GLN A 128 0.90 -3.68 12.20
N PRO A 129 -0.22 -3.57 11.45
CA PRO A 129 -1.53 -3.89 11.99
C PRO A 129 -1.60 -5.37 12.36
N LYS A 130 -2.29 -5.65 13.47
CA LYS A 130 -2.67 -7.01 13.86
C LYS A 130 -3.86 -7.46 12.99
N PRO A 131 -4.24 -8.76 13.01
CA PRO A 131 -5.41 -9.24 12.29
C PRO A 131 -6.69 -8.61 12.86
N ASP A 132 -7.38 -7.79 12.06
CA ASP A 132 -8.64 -7.11 12.38
C ASP A 132 -8.59 -6.38 13.75
N GLU A 133 -7.53 -5.58 13.90
CA GLU A 133 -7.37 -4.49 14.87
C GLU A 133 -6.69 -3.33 14.11
N PRO A 134 -7.32 -2.15 13.98
CA PRO A 134 -6.75 -1.05 13.21
C PRO A 134 -5.51 -0.47 13.89
N SER A 135 -4.59 0.07 13.08
CA SER A 135 -3.41 0.78 13.53
C SER A 135 -3.44 2.20 12.96
N GLY A 136 -3.74 3.17 13.82
CA GLY A 136 -3.71 4.60 13.49
C GLY A 136 -2.29 5.15 13.39
N ILE A 137 -2.00 5.86 12.31
CA ILE A 137 -0.73 6.57 12.07
C ILE A 137 -0.98 7.93 11.42
N TYR A 138 0.00 8.83 11.53
CA TYR A 138 0.06 10.05 10.73
C TYR A 138 1.02 9.84 9.53
N PRO A 139 0.54 9.94 8.27
CA PRO A 139 1.37 9.84 7.08
C PRO A 139 2.18 11.12 6.86
N LEU A 140 3.21 11.33 7.67
CA LEU A 140 4.26 12.33 7.43
C LEU A 140 5.36 11.81 6.49
N GLU A 141 5.32 10.51 6.20
CA GLU A 141 6.26 9.74 5.38
C GLU A 141 5.50 8.67 4.57
N ASP A 142 6.16 8.02 3.62
CA ASP A 142 5.59 6.88 2.88
C ASP A 142 5.51 5.63 3.78
N TRP A 143 4.34 4.98 3.86
CA TRP A 143 4.10 3.77 4.67
C TRP A 143 3.84 2.53 3.80
N LEU A 144 4.68 1.51 3.97
CA LEU A 144 4.57 0.25 3.24
C LEU A 144 3.88 -0.81 4.10
N THR A 145 2.82 -1.44 3.58
CA THR A 145 1.96 -2.36 4.35
C THR A 145 2.24 -3.81 3.99
N PRO A 146 2.83 -4.62 4.89
CA PRO A 146 3.08 -6.04 4.64
C PRO A 146 1.76 -6.83 4.58
N THR A 147 1.52 -7.49 3.46
CA THR A 147 0.39 -8.42 3.27
C THR A 147 0.58 -9.79 3.93
N GLU A 148 1.77 -10.06 4.47
CA GLU A 148 2.13 -11.32 5.14
C GLU A 148 2.41 -11.10 6.63
N ALA A 149 2.89 -12.16 7.31
CA ALA A 149 3.44 -12.03 8.65
C ALA A 149 4.67 -11.10 8.63
N TRP A 150 4.73 -10.18 9.59
CA TRP A 150 5.82 -9.24 9.75
C TRP A 150 6.35 -9.27 11.20
N PRO A 151 7.68 -9.27 11.43
CA PRO A 151 8.74 -9.41 10.42
C PRO A 151 8.72 -10.79 9.74
N PRO A 152 9.34 -10.95 8.55
CA PRO A 152 9.40 -12.23 7.85
C PRO A 152 10.17 -13.29 8.66
N THR A 153 9.69 -14.53 8.65
CA THR A 153 10.23 -15.61 9.50
C THR A 153 11.47 -16.30 8.92
N ASP A 154 11.70 -16.24 7.61
CA ASP A 154 12.94 -16.75 6.99
C ASP A 154 14.06 -15.70 7.11
N ILE A 155 14.67 -15.68 8.30
CA ILE A 155 15.84 -14.86 8.62
C ILE A 155 17.02 -15.17 7.67
N GLY A 156 17.14 -16.41 7.19
CA GLY A 156 18.17 -16.79 6.23
C GLY A 156 18.01 -16.08 4.89
N THR A 157 16.77 -15.84 4.44
CA THR A 157 16.49 -15.03 3.25
C THR A 157 16.62 -13.53 3.52
N VAL A 158 16.26 -13.03 4.71
CA VAL A 158 16.53 -11.63 5.09
C VAL A 158 18.05 -11.34 5.06
N GLU A 159 18.89 -12.16 5.71
CA GLU A 159 20.34 -11.93 5.75
C GLU A 159 21.02 -12.00 4.36
N ARG A 160 20.53 -12.85 3.44
CA ARG A 160 21.01 -12.83 2.03
C ARG A 160 20.72 -11.49 1.36
N TYR A 161 19.52 -10.94 1.53
CA TYR A 161 19.19 -9.61 0.99
C TYR A 161 19.94 -8.48 1.71
N ARG A 162 20.19 -8.56 3.03
CA ARG A 162 21.03 -7.58 3.75
C ARG A 162 22.45 -7.55 3.20
N ALA A 163 23.05 -8.72 2.98
CA ALA A 163 24.38 -8.83 2.37
C ALA A 163 24.41 -8.21 0.96
N ALA A 164 23.41 -8.48 0.12
CA ALA A 164 23.30 -7.89 -1.21
C ALA A 164 23.11 -6.36 -1.17
N VAL A 165 22.24 -5.85 -0.30
CA VAL A 165 21.98 -4.41 -0.12
C VAL A 165 23.22 -3.65 0.35
N ARG A 166 23.99 -4.23 1.29
CA ARG A 166 25.31 -3.72 1.73
C ARG A 166 26.33 -3.67 0.59
N GLN A 167 26.31 -4.66 -0.30
CA GLN A 167 27.18 -4.74 -1.49
C GLN A 167 26.73 -3.79 -2.63
N GLY A 168 25.65 -3.03 -2.43
CA GLY A 168 25.16 -2.03 -3.38
C GLY A 168 24.00 -2.52 -4.27
N ALA A 169 23.58 -3.78 -4.18
CA ALA A 169 22.42 -4.27 -4.92
C ALA A 169 21.14 -3.56 -4.45
N ARG A 170 20.18 -3.38 -5.37
CA ARG A 170 18.91 -2.69 -5.10
C ARG A 170 17.71 -3.55 -5.53
N PRO A 171 17.48 -4.68 -4.84
CA PRO A 171 16.36 -5.57 -5.15
C PRO A 171 15.03 -4.84 -4.93
N VAL A 172 14.00 -5.20 -5.71
CA VAL A 172 12.76 -4.42 -5.82
C VAL A 172 11.66 -4.97 -4.92
N VAL A 173 10.95 -4.05 -4.27
CA VAL A 173 9.68 -4.32 -3.56
C VAL A 173 8.53 -3.90 -4.48
N ILE A 174 7.56 -4.80 -4.71
CA ILE A 174 6.36 -4.49 -5.52
C ILE A 174 5.23 -4.10 -4.58
N THR A 175 4.56 -2.97 -4.84
CA THR A 175 3.42 -2.49 -4.05
C THR A 175 2.19 -2.19 -4.91
N LEU A 176 0.99 -2.51 -4.41
CA LEU A 176 -0.30 -2.21 -5.05
C LEU A 176 -1.13 -1.24 -4.19
N ARG A 177 -1.84 -0.31 -4.85
CA ARG A 177 -2.89 0.55 -4.26
C ARG A 177 -4.00 0.88 -5.26
N ALA A 178 -5.11 1.41 -4.76
CA ALA A 178 -6.04 2.19 -5.58
C ALA A 178 -5.53 3.65 -5.68
N GLY A 179 -5.72 4.26 -6.86
CA GLY A 179 -5.37 5.66 -7.14
C GLY A 179 -3.87 5.91 -7.39
N ALA A 180 -3.55 6.54 -8.53
CA ALA A 180 -2.18 6.98 -8.84
C ALA A 180 -1.66 8.02 -7.81
N GLU A 181 -2.53 8.95 -7.39
CA GLU A 181 -2.18 10.11 -6.55
C GLU A 181 -2.09 9.83 -5.05
N ASN A 182 -2.51 8.65 -4.55
CA ASN A 182 -2.42 8.28 -3.13
C ASN A 182 -0.97 7.91 -2.75
N LEU A 183 -0.07 8.88 -2.77
CA LEU A 183 1.38 8.64 -2.69
C LEU A 183 1.81 7.89 -1.42
N TRP A 184 1.21 8.26 -0.29
CA TRP A 184 1.62 7.92 1.08
C TRP A 184 1.64 6.43 1.43
N SER A 185 1.04 5.55 0.63
CA SER A 185 0.89 4.14 0.99
C SER A 185 0.98 3.14 -0.17
N GLY A 186 0.99 1.86 0.18
CA GLY A 186 0.84 0.73 -0.74
C GLY A 186 0.99 -0.63 -0.04
N PHE A 187 0.19 -1.60 -0.45
CA PHE A 187 0.30 -2.98 0.03
C PHE A 187 1.43 -3.72 -0.68
N VAL A 188 2.35 -4.32 0.08
CA VAL A 188 3.49 -5.07 -0.45
C VAL A 188 3.01 -6.41 -1.05
N LEU A 189 3.04 -6.56 -2.37
CA LEU A 189 2.68 -7.82 -3.05
C LEU A 189 3.85 -8.81 -3.08
N ASP A 190 5.06 -8.32 -3.35
CA ASP A 190 6.30 -9.08 -3.12
C ASP A 190 7.41 -8.19 -2.56
N GLY A 191 8.33 -8.83 -1.86
CA GLY A 191 9.58 -8.23 -1.42
C GLY A 191 9.67 -8.06 0.08
N HIS A 192 8.79 -8.68 0.87
CA HIS A 192 8.76 -8.59 2.34
C HIS A 192 10.15 -8.85 2.96
N HIS A 193 10.89 -9.85 2.48
CA HIS A 193 12.26 -10.15 2.94
C HIS A 193 13.29 -9.08 2.50
N LYS A 194 13.11 -8.46 1.33
CA LYS A 194 13.94 -7.35 0.82
C LYS A 194 13.67 -6.08 1.62
N LEU A 195 12.39 -5.79 1.89
CA LEU A 195 11.92 -4.70 2.73
C LEU A 195 12.47 -4.83 4.16
N ALA A 196 12.48 -6.04 4.72
CA ALA A 196 13.08 -6.32 6.01
C ALA A 196 14.60 -6.08 6.01
N ALA A 197 15.28 -6.42 4.91
CA ALA A 197 16.69 -6.09 4.72
C ALA A 197 16.93 -4.58 4.62
N TYR A 198 16.17 -3.85 3.80
CA TYR A 198 16.25 -2.38 3.71
C TYR A 198 16.02 -1.70 5.07
N HIS A 199 15.01 -2.15 5.83
CA HIS A 199 14.73 -1.66 7.18
C HIS A 199 15.90 -1.93 8.14
N ALA A 200 16.48 -3.13 8.09
CA ALA A 200 17.59 -3.54 8.95
C ALA A 200 18.95 -2.91 8.56
N GLU A 201 19.05 -2.25 7.40
CA GLU A 201 20.20 -1.46 6.95
C GLU A 201 19.91 0.06 6.93
N GLU A 202 18.74 0.49 7.43
CA GLU A 202 18.25 1.89 7.43
C GLU A 202 18.24 2.59 6.06
N LEU A 203 18.14 1.82 4.97
CA LEU A 203 18.13 2.32 3.59
C LEU A 203 16.71 2.40 3.04
N ALA A 204 16.42 3.41 2.22
CA ALA A 204 15.15 3.48 1.48
C ALA A 204 15.06 2.33 0.45
N PRO A 205 13.94 1.58 0.42
CA PRO A 205 13.74 0.54 -0.58
C PRO A 205 13.51 1.15 -1.96
N ILE A 206 13.96 0.44 -3.00
CA ILE A 206 13.49 0.71 -4.36
C ILE A 206 12.15 0.02 -4.55
N VAL A 207 11.11 0.81 -4.79
CA VAL A 207 9.75 0.33 -4.98
C VAL A 207 9.39 0.39 -6.46
N LEU A 208 8.70 -0.65 -6.91
CA LEU A 208 7.86 -0.62 -8.09
C LEU A 208 6.42 -0.45 -7.61
N ARG A 209 5.79 0.68 -7.94
CA ARG A 209 4.38 0.94 -7.59
C ARG A 209 3.47 0.52 -8.75
N ILE A 210 2.38 -0.13 -8.39
CA ILE A 210 1.24 -0.43 -9.25
C ILE A 210 0.05 0.29 -8.63
N ALA A 211 -0.65 1.11 -9.40
CA ALA A 211 -1.83 1.82 -8.94
C ALA A 211 -3.00 1.55 -9.88
N ARG A 212 -4.10 0.98 -9.37
CA ARG A 212 -5.34 0.86 -10.14
C ARG A 212 -6.00 2.24 -10.21
N VAL A 213 -6.09 2.82 -11.40
CA VAL A 213 -6.60 4.20 -11.58
C VAL A 213 -8.11 4.27 -11.81
N ASP A 214 -8.75 3.14 -12.09
CA ASP A 214 -10.20 2.97 -12.26
C ASP A 214 -10.84 2.10 -11.16
N ALA A 215 -10.20 2.04 -9.99
CA ALA A 215 -10.61 1.18 -8.88
C ALA A 215 -12.10 1.43 -8.48
N PRO A 216 -12.91 0.36 -8.34
CA PRO A 216 -14.23 0.48 -7.75
C PRO A 216 -14.14 1.01 -6.31
N PRO A 217 -15.01 1.93 -5.87
CA PRO A 217 -14.95 2.49 -4.53
C PRO A 217 -15.28 1.44 -3.46
N ILE A 218 -14.64 1.55 -2.29
CA ILE A 218 -14.93 0.72 -1.11
C ILE A 218 -16.31 1.09 -0.54
N THR A 219 -17.04 0.09 -0.07
CA THR A 219 -18.30 0.25 0.65
C THR A 219 -18.16 -0.05 2.15
N ALA A 220 -19.06 0.51 2.96
CA ALA A 220 -19.17 0.18 4.38
C ALA A 220 -19.64 -1.27 4.62
N GLU A 221 -20.20 -1.94 3.60
CA GLU A 221 -20.64 -3.34 3.65
C GLU A 221 -19.41 -4.27 3.59
N GLU A 222 -18.56 -4.13 2.57
CA GLU A 222 -17.29 -4.86 2.46
C GLU A 222 -16.40 -4.72 3.71
N VAL A 223 -16.34 -3.54 4.32
CA VAL A 223 -15.52 -3.33 5.53
C VAL A 223 -16.10 -4.04 6.76
N ARG A 224 -17.43 -4.11 6.92
CA ARG A 224 -18.07 -4.88 8.01
C ARG A 224 -17.93 -6.39 7.80
N ASP A 225 -18.10 -6.85 6.56
CA ASP A 225 -18.05 -8.28 6.22
C ASP A 225 -16.63 -8.86 6.34
N HIS A 226 -15.60 -8.07 6.05
CA HIS A 226 -14.20 -8.52 6.06
C HIS A 226 -13.42 -8.14 7.33
N PHE A 227 -13.81 -7.08 8.04
CA PHE A 227 -13.12 -6.59 9.24
C PHE A 227 -14.15 -6.19 10.33
N PRO A 228 -14.94 -7.13 10.88
CA PRO A 228 -16.08 -6.81 11.73
C PRO A 228 -15.69 -6.08 13.04
N ARG A 229 -14.62 -6.51 13.74
CA ARG A 229 -14.18 -5.83 14.99
C ARG A 229 -13.57 -4.47 14.69
N THR A 230 -12.92 -4.35 13.54
CA THR A 230 -12.39 -3.09 13.03
C THR A 230 -13.52 -2.09 12.73
N ALA A 231 -14.59 -2.52 12.08
CA ALA A 231 -15.74 -1.67 11.77
C ALA A 231 -16.48 -1.16 13.02
N GLU A 232 -16.44 -1.91 14.13
CA GLU A 232 -16.92 -1.49 15.44
C GLU A 232 -15.91 -0.64 16.24
N HIS A 233 -14.66 -0.50 15.78
CA HIS A 233 -13.61 0.21 16.51
C HIS A 233 -13.86 1.73 16.56
N SER A 234 -13.59 2.35 17.71
CA SER A 234 -13.87 3.78 17.95
C SER A 234 -13.13 4.73 17.01
N GLU A 235 -11.92 4.36 16.57
CA GLU A 235 -11.13 5.10 15.59
C GLU A 235 -11.72 5.03 14.18
N MET A 236 -12.27 3.87 13.80
CA MET A 236 -12.88 3.65 12.48
C MET A 236 -14.24 4.35 12.31
N LYS A 237 -14.86 4.82 13.40
CA LYS A 237 -16.18 5.47 13.41
C LYS A 237 -16.35 6.52 12.31
N TRP A 238 -15.38 7.41 12.14
CA TRP A 238 -15.45 8.51 11.18
C TRP A 238 -15.25 8.02 9.73
N ALA A 239 -14.35 7.07 9.51
CA ALA A 239 -14.14 6.40 8.23
C ALA A 239 -15.38 5.60 7.78
N MET A 240 -15.99 4.82 8.69
CA MET A 240 -17.25 4.12 8.41
C MET A 240 -18.38 5.09 8.04
N ALA A 241 -18.50 6.22 8.75
CA ALA A 241 -19.48 7.26 8.43
C ALA A 241 -19.17 7.99 7.10
N ALA A 242 -17.91 8.03 6.63
CA ALA A 242 -17.57 8.52 5.30
C ALA A 242 -18.02 7.53 4.20
N LEU A 243 -17.70 6.25 4.38
CA LEU A 243 -18.12 5.15 3.50
C LEU A 243 -19.65 5.04 3.37
N GLU A 244 -20.38 5.13 4.49
CA GLU A 244 -21.85 5.09 4.52
C GLU A 244 -22.50 6.22 3.73
N ARG A 245 -21.96 7.44 3.83
CA ARG A 245 -22.45 8.62 3.10
C ARG A 245 -22.02 8.65 1.62
N ARG A 246 -21.01 7.86 1.24
CA ARG A 246 -20.24 7.99 -0.01
C ARG A 246 -19.69 9.42 -0.21
N ASP A 247 -19.34 10.07 0.89
CA ASP A 247 -18.80 11.44 0.91
C ASP A 247 -17.46 11.44 1.66
N GLN A 248 -16.40 11.64 0.89
CA GLN A 248 -14.99 11.60 1.31
C GLN A 248 -14.44 12.98 1.65
N ARG A 249 -15.29 14.01 1.70
CA ARG A 249 -14.89 15.26 2.34
C ARG A 249 -14.71 14.99 3.84
N PRO A 250 -13.68 15.58 4.48
CA PRO A 250 -13.52 15.52 5.93
C PRO A 250 -14.82 15.91 6.63
N PHE A 251 -15.09 15.34 7.82
CA PHE A 251 -16.17 15.86 8.63
C PHE A 251 -15.87 17.33 8.98
N GLU A 252 -16.76 18.23 8.55
CA GLU A 252 -16.72 19.64 8.98
C GLU A 252 -16.82 19.68 10.50
N HIS A 253 -15.69 19.92 11.16
CA HIS A 253 -15.62 19.87 12.61
C HIS A 253 -16.39 21.09 13.16
N PRO A 254 -17.51 20.91 13.90
CA PRO A 254 -18.43 22.00 14.22
C PRO A 254 -17.76 23.01 15.17
N GLY A 255 -17.21 24.09 14.60
CA GLY A 255 -16.45 25.12 15.30
C GLY A 255 -15.12 25.53 14.67
N GLN A 256 -14.61 24.85 13.63
CA GLN A 256 -13.42 25.30 12.89
C GLN A 256 -13.69 25.42 11.38
N PRO A 257 -13.73 26.64 10.83
CA PRO A 257 -13.66 26.82 9.38
C PRO A 257 -12.26 26.47 8.89
N TYR A 258 -12.17 25.82 7.72
CA TYR A 258 -10.92 25.79 6.97
C TYR A 258 -10.45 27.23 6.68
N ARG A 259 -9.14 27.43 6.65
CA ARG A 259 -8.54 28.60 6.02
C ARG A 259 -8.13 28.20 4.61
N ASP A 260 -8.65 28.94 3.63
CA ASP A 260 -8.20 28.92 2.24
C ASP A 260 -6.75 29.45 2.11
#